data_AF-A0A382EY71-F1
#
_entry.id   AF-A0A382EY71-F1
#
_cell.length_a   1.000
_cell.length_b   1.000
_cell.length_c   1.000
_cell.angle_alpha   90.00
_cell.angle_beta   90.00
_cell.angle_gamma   90.00
#
_symmetry.space_group_name_H-M   'P 1'
#
loop_
_entity.id
_entity.type
_entity.pdbx_description
1 polymer ?
#
loop_
_entity_poly.entity_id
_entity_poly.type
_entity_poly.pdbx_seq_one_letter_code
_entity_poly.pdbx_strand_id
1 'polypeptide(L)'
;MSKKIIWIASYPKSGNTLVRAILASLFFTKDGIFSFEILNKIQLFEHAQRLSFIKEENIEDYNKLSDLKILSKYWIKMQSKKNLSLQDKEFCFLKTHSAQLIYFDNYFTDIKRTLGFIYIIRDPRDVAVSYAHHSQYTLDEIILHMTKNT
;
A
#
# COMPACT_ATOMS: atom_id res chain seq x y z
N MET A 1 -17.91 8.21 12.37
CA MET A 1 -16.63 7.65 11.91
C MET A 1 -16.00 8.65 10.94
N SER A 2 -14.78 9.14 11.20
CA SER A 2 -14.08 10.02 10.25
C SER A 2 -13.30 9.22 9.22
N LYS A 3 -13.34 9.65 7.96
CA LYS A 3 -12.41 9.26 6.89
C LYS A 3 -10.98 9.64 7.31
N LYS A 4 -9.97 8.80 7.04
CA LYS A 4 -8.58 9.03 7.53
C LYS A 4 -7.45 8.60 6.59
N ILE A 5 -7.73 7.83 5.55
CA ILE A 5 -6.65 7.26 4.73
C ILE A 5 -6.55 8.00 3.41
N ILE A 6 -5.37 8.54 3.10
CA ILE A 6 -5.00 8.96 1.76
C ILE A 6 -4.10 7.88 1.17
N TRP A 7 -4.62 7.17 0.17
CA TRP A 7 -3.88 6.09 -0.47
C TRP A 7 -2.92 6.64 -1.53
N ILE A 8 -1.68 6.16 -1.52
CA ILE A 8 -0.71 6.39 -2.60
C ILE A 8 -0.56 5.08 -3.36
N ALA A 9 -1.45 4.89 -4.32
CA ALA A 9 -1.59 3.67 -5.09
C ALA A 9 -0.85 3.77 -6.42
N SER A 10 -0.19 2.69 -6.83
CA SER A 10 0.56 2.67 -8.08
C SER A 10 0.93 1.24 -8.45
N TYR A 11 1.04 0.92 -9.73
CA TYR A 11 1.75 -0.30 -10.14
C TYR A 11 3.22 -0.23 -9.69
N PRO A 12 3.88 -1.35 -9.34
CA PRO A 12 5.30 -1.34 -9.01
C PRO A 12 6.13 -0.54 -10.02
N LYS A 13 7.11 0.23 -9.53
CA LYS A 13 8.07 1.01 -10.35
C LYS A 13 7.49 2.20 -11.12
N SER A 14 6.27 2.63 -10.78
CA SER A 14 5.66 3.84 -11.33
C SER A 14 6.09 5.16 -10.66
N GLY A 15 7.19 5.18 -9.90
CA GLY A 15 7.67 6.43 -9.25
C GLY A 15 7.04 6.76 -7.90
N ASN A 16 6.44 5.78 -7.21
CA ASN A 16 5.81 5.97 -5.90
C ASN A 16 6.75 6.61 -4.84
N THR A 17 8.04 6.22 -4.84
CA THR A 17 9.02 6.76 -3.90
C THR A 17 9.22 8.27 -4.05
N LEU A 18 9.21 8.79 -5.29
CA LEU A 18 9.34 10.22 -5.55
C LEU A 18 8.14 11.00 -5.00
N VAL A 19 6.93 10.52 -5.28
CA VAL A 19 5.69 11.15 -4.77
C VAL A 19 5.64 11.08 -3.23
N ARG A 20 6.06 9.95 -2.64
CA ARG A 20 6.19 9.83 -1.18
C ARG A 20 7.22 10.80 -0.61
N ALA A 21 8.34 11.02 -1.28
CA ALA A 21 9.35 11.98 -0.84
C ALA A 21 8.79 13.41 -0.82
N ILE A 22 8.11 13.82 -1.90
CA ILE A 22 7.45 15.14 -1.98
C ILE A 22 6.41 15.30 -0.87
N LEU A 23 5.52 14.32 -0.70
CA LEU A 23 4.48 14.37 0.32
C LEU A 23 5.06 14.33 1.74
N ALA A 24 6.11 13.53 1.97
CA ALA A 24 6.72 13.45 3.29
C ALA A 24 7.41 14.75 3.68
N SER A 25 8.14 15.36 2.74
CA SER A 25 8.74 16.69 2.94
C SER A 25 7.69 17.76 3.18
N LEU A 26 6.59 17.73 2.42
CA LEU A 26 5.53 18.74 2.53
C LEU A 26 4.76 18.65 3.86
N PHE A 27 4.47 17.44 4.34
CA PHE A 27 3.59 17.23 5.49
C PHE A 27 4.32 16.96 6.81
N PHE A 28 5.57 16.49 6.78
CA PHE A 28 6.26 15.99 7.97
C PHE A 28 7.60 16.70 8.27
N THR A 29 7.93 17.78 7.56
CA THR A 29 9.05 18.65 7.91
C THR A 29 8.59 20.11 7.98
N LYS A 30 9.41 20.97 8.60
CA LYS A 30 9.13 22.41 8.72
C LYS A 30 9.74 23.23 7.58
N ASP A 31 10.81 22.73 6.98
CA ASP A 31 11.65 23.40 5.99
C ASP A 31 11.51 22.80 4.57
N GLY A 32 10.75 21.72 4.41
CA GLY A 32 10.58 21.00 3.14
C GLY A 32 11.79 20.16 2.73
N ILE A 33 12.83 20.04 3.55
CA ILE A 33 14.05 19.29 3.20
C ILE A 33 13.79 17.78 3.34
N PHE A 34 14.05 17.02 2.27
CA PHE A 34 13.87 15.57 2.27
C PHE A 34 15.00 14.83 3.00
N SER A 35 14.64 13.81 3.77
CA SER A 35 15.55 12.76 4.23
C SER A 35 14.91 11.38 4.03
N PHE A 36 15.70 10.32 3.92
CA PHE A 36 15.12 8.98 3.77
C PHE A 36 14.35 8.53 5.02
N GLU A 37 14.72 9.03 6.20
CA GLU A 37 14.07 8.70 7.46
C GLU A 37 12.59 9.12 7.48
N ILE A 38 12.25 10.30 6.94
CA ILE A 38 10.86 10.79 6.94
C ILE A 38 9.90 9.95 6.09
N LEU A 39 10.41 9.09 5.18
CA LEU A 39 9.57 8.13 4.47
C LEU A 39 8.89 7.12 5.41
N ASN A 40 9.40 6.93 6.63
CA ASN A 40 8.77 6.09 7.65
C ASN A 40 7.37 6.59 8.08
N LYS A 41 7.05 7.87 7.81
CA LYS A 41 5.73 8.47 8.06
C LYS A 41 4.68 8.02 7.05
N ILE A 42 5.10 7.55 5.88
CA ILE A 42 4.22 7.03 4.84
C ILE A 42 4.51 5.55 4.63
N GLN A 43 3.81 4.69 5.34
CA GLN A 43 4.12 3.26 5.37
C GLN A 43 3.43 2.47 4.26
N LEU A 44 3.98 1.29 3.95
CA LEU A 44 3.33 0.29 3.10
C LEU A 44 2.13 -0.31 3.86
N PHE A 45 0.97 -0.40 3.20
CA PHE A 45 -0.22 -1.01 3.77
C PHE A 45 -0.06 -2.52 3.94
N GLU A 46 0.52 -3.21 2.95
CA GLU A 46 0.77 -4.65 2.91
C GLU A 46 1.97 -5.07 3.79
N HIS A 47 2.06 -4.53 5.00
CA HIS A 47 3.14 -4.84 5.94
C HIS A 47 2.72 -5.94 6.93
N ALA A 48 3.48 -7.03 7.04
CA ALA A 48 3.13 -8.18 7.88
C ALA A 48 2.87 -7.81 9.36
N GLN A 49 3.58 -6.82 9.90
CA GLN A 49 3.35 -6.36 11.29
C GLN A 49 1.92 -5.82 11.51
N ARG A 50 1.24 -5.34 10.46
CA ARG A 50 -0.16 -4.88 10.55
C ARG A 50 -1.15 -6.03 10.70
N LEU A 51 -0.72 -7.28 10.55
CA LEU A 51 -1.55 -8.48 10.66
C LEU A 51 -1.47 -9.14 12.04
N SER A 52 -0.63 -8.62 12.94
CA SER A 52 -0.42 -9.18 14.28
C SER A 52 -1.70 -9.29 15.10
N PHE A 53 -2.62 -8.33 14.95
CA PHE A 53 -3.93 -8.36 15.62
C PHE A 53 -4.76 -9.60 15.27
N ILE A 54 -4.54 -10.20 14.09
CA ILE A 54 -5.26 -11.41 13.66
C ILE A 54 -4.88 -12.59 14.56
N LYS A 55 -3.64 -12.62 15.09
CA LYS A 55 -3.18 -13.68 16.00
C LYS A 55 -4.03 -13.74 17.28
N GLU A 56 -4.43 -12.58 17.80
CA GLU A 56 -5.25 -12.45 19.00
C GLU A 56 -6.73 -12.77 18.71
N GLU A 57 -7.19 -12.51 17.50
CA GLU A 57 -8.60 -12.70 17.11
C GLU A 57 -8.91 -14.11 16.60
N ASN A 58 -8.01 -14.68 15.79
CA ASN A 58 -8.14 -16.00 15.20
C ASN A 58 -6.75 -16.54 14.82
N ILE A 59 -6.19 -17.37 15.69
CA ILE A 59 -4.88 -18.00 15.48
C ILE A 59 -4.84 -18.92 14.26
N GLU A 60 -5.96 -19.56 13.90
CA GLU A 60 -6.02 -20.45 12.74
C GLU A 60 -5.91 -19.65 11.43
N ASP A 61 -6.65 -18.55 11.31
CA ASP A 61 -6.56 -17.65 10.16
C ASP A 61 -5.18 -16.98 10.11
N TYR A 62 -4.59 -16.61 11.26
CA TYR A 62 -3.23 -16.06 11.34
C TYR A 62 -2.17 -17.02 10.77
N ASN A 63 -2.30 -18.32 11.05
CA ASN A 63 -1.37 -19.33 10.53
C ASN A 63 -1.57 -19.62 9.02
N LYS A 64 -2.64 -19.10 8.41
CA LYS A 64 -3.01 -19.30 7.00
C LYS A 64 -2.99 -17.99 6.19
N LEU A 65 -2.28 -16.95 6.65
CA LEU A 65 -2.25 -15.62 6.00
C LEU A 65 -1.60 -15.60 4.60
N SER A 66 -0.91 -16.66 4.18
CA SER A 66 -0.47 -16.83 2.80
C SER A 66 -1.62 -17.06 1.83
N ASP A 67 -2.78 -17.52 2.31
CA ASP A 67 -4.00 -17.62 1.54
C ASP A 67 -4.67 -16.23 1.45
N LEU A 68 -4.70 -15.69 0.24
CA LEU A 68 -5.31 -14.39 -0.05
C LEU A 68 -6.79 -14.35 0.35
N LYS A 69 -7.51 -15.47 0.29
CA LYS A 69 -8.92 -15.55 0.70
C LYS A 69 -9.04 -15.29 2.20
N ILE A 70 -8.17 -15.89 3.00
CA ILE A 70 -8.10 -15.67 4.45
C ILE A 70 -7.70 -14.23 4.75
N LEU A 71 -6.62 -13.74 4.13
CA LEU A 71 -6.14 -12.38 4.32
C LEU A 71 -7.22 -11.33 3.96
N SER A 72 -7.98 -11.56 2.90
CA SER A 72 -8.98 -10.59 2.40
C SER A 72 -10.08 -10.28 3.42
N LYS A 73 -10.44 -11.23 4.27
CA LYS A 73 -11.41 -11.03 5.37
C LYS A 73 -11.03 -9.87 6.29
N TYR A 74 -9.74 -9.57 6.38
CA TYR A 74 -9.19 -8.62 7.34
C TYR A 74 -8.84 -7.25 6.75
N TRP A 75 -8.93 -7.03 5.43
CA TRP A 75 -8.51 -5.78 4.78
C TRP A 75 -9.15 -4.52 5.40
N ILE A 76 -10.47 -4.51 5.54
CA ILE A 76 -11.21 -3.39 6.15
C ILE A 76 -10.85 -3.20 7.63
N LYS A 77 -10.53 -4.29 8.33
CA LYS A 77 -10.20 -4.26 9.75
C LYS A 77 -8.77 -3.75 10.00
N MET A 78 -7.82 -4.11 9.13
CA MET A 78 -6.47 -3.53 9.11
C MET A 78 -6.49 -2.00 9.00
N GLN A 79 -7.51 -1.45 8.35
CA GLN A 79 -7.70 -0.02 8.14
C GLN A 79 -8.43 0.68 9.30
N SER A 80 -8.71 -0.02 10.40
CA SER A 80 -9.30 0.59 11.60
C SER A 80 -8.31 1.56 12.27
N LYS A 81 -8.84 2.56 12.99
CA LYS A 81 -8.01 3.52 13.76
C LYS A 81 -7.01 2.80 14.67
N LYS A 82 -7.49 1.78 15.40
CA LYS A 82 -6.70 0.99 16.33
C LYS A 82 -5.53 0.32 15.60
N ASN A 83 -5.80 -0.34 14.48
CA ASN A 83 -4.77 -1.10 13.74
C ASN A 83 -3.83 -0.20 12.92
N LEU A 84 -4.22 1.06 12.67
CA LEU A 84 -3.36 2.08 12.08
C LEU A 84 -2.66 2.97 13.12
N SER A 85 -2.88 2.73 14.41
CA SER A 85 -2.36 3.56 15.52
C SER A 85 -2.69 5.05 15.37
N LEU A 86 -3.90 5.37 14.92
CA LEU A 86 -4.39 6.75 14.71
C LEU A 86 -5.32 7.21 15.84
N GLN A 87 -5.14 8.46 16.26
CA GLN A 87 -6.02 9.15 17.20
C GLN A 87 -7.29 9.71 16.52
N ASP A 88 -8.12 10.39 17.29
CA ASP A 88 -9.26 11.14 16.76
C ASP A 88 -8.78 12.35 15.95
N LYS A 89 -9.45 12.60 14.82
CA LYS A 89 -9.14 13.65 13.82
C LYS A 89 -7.81 13.50 13.06
N GLU A 90 -6.97 12.51 13.39
CA GLU A 90 -5.77 12.20 12.60
C GLU A 90 -6.10 11.52 11.26
N PHE A 91 -5.19 11.68 10.30
CA PHE A 91 -5.17 10.99 9.02
C PHE A 91 -3.77 10.44 8.74
N CYS A 92 -3.65 9.50 7.81
CA CYS A 92 -2.37 8.99 7.36
C CYS A 92 -2.31 8.80 5.84
N PHE A 93 -1.08 8.78 5.33
CA PHE A 93 -0.78 8.32 3.99
C PHE A 93 -0.37 6.86 4.04
N LEU A 94 -0.96 6.04 3.16
CA LEU A 94 -0.59 4.63 3.01
C LEU A 94 -0.23 4.33 1.57
N LYS A 95 0.99 3.81 1.36
CA LYS A 95 1.39 3.26 0.07
C LYS A 95 0.72 1.91 -0.14
N THR A 96 0.24 1.64 -1.35
CA THR A 96 -0.23 0.31 -1.75
C THR A 96 0.12 0.01 -3.21
N HIS A 97 0.30 -1.27 -3.53
CA HIS A 97 0.33 -1.78 -4.91
C HIS A 97 -0.94 -2.58 -5.25
N SER A 98 -1.82 -2.77 -4.27
CA SER A 98 -3.05 -3.52 -4.41
C SER A 98 -4.06 -2.77 -5.27
N ALA A 99 -4.83 -3.52 -6.05
CA ALA A 99 -5.97 -2.97 -6.78
C ALA A 99 -7.16 -2.77 -5.82
N GLN A 100 -7.99 -1.76 -6.10
CA GLN A 100 -9.26 -1.58 -5.41
C GLN A 100 -10.29 -2.55 -5.99
N LEU A 101 -10.40 -3.73 -5.39
CA LEU A 101 -11.26 -4.82 -5.87
C LEU A 101 -12.07 -5.45 -4.74
N ILE A 102 -12.99 -6.34 -5.13
CA ILE A 102 -13.74 -7.23 -4.25
C ILE A 102 -13.20 -8.65 -4.46
N TYR A 103 -12.86 -9.33 -3.37
CA TYR A 103 -12.36 -10.71 -3.42
C TYR A 103 -13.06 -11.55 -2.34
N PHE A 104 -13.76 -12.61 -2.73
CA PHE A 104 -14.62 -13.41 -1.83
C PHE A 104 -15.53 -12.54 -0.95
N ASP A 105 -16.25 -11.61 -1.58
CA ASP A 105 -17.13 -10.61 -0.93
C ASP A 105 -16.45 -9.64 0.05
N ASN A 106 -15.10 -9.66 0.11
CA ASN A 106 -14.33 -8.72 0.91
C ASN A 106 -13.81 -7.57 0.04
N TYR A 107 -14.14 -6.35 0.45
CA TYR A 107 -13.67 -5.13 -0.19
C TYR A 107 -12.25 -4.80 0.29
N PHE A 108 -11.36 -4.41 -0.63
CA PHE A 108 -10.03 -3.94 -0.24
C PHE A 108 -10.11 -2.71 0.68
N THR A 109 -10.82 -1.65 0.28
CA THR A 109 -11.15 -0.50 1.16
C THR A 109 -12.59 -0.04 0.99
N ASP A 110 -13.04 0.90 1.84
CA ASP A 110 -14.36 1.51 1.81
C ASP A 110 -14.34 3.05 1.90
N ILE A 111 -15.47 3.65 1.55
CA ILE A 111 -15.69 5.11 1.60
C ILE A 111 -15.73 5.67 3.03
N LYS A 112 -15.92 4.84 4.05
CA LYS A 112 -16.02 5.27 5.45
C LYS A 112 -14.63 5.55 6.05
N ARG A 113 -13.59 4.86 5.57
CA ARG A 113 -12.19 4.95 6.03
C ARG A 113 -11.31 5.78 5.10
N THR A 114 -11.65 5.85 3.82
CA THR A 114 -10.84 6.54 2.80
C THR A 114 -11.18 8.03 2.65
N LEU A 115 -10.16 8.89 2.73
CA LEU A 115 -10.23 10.31 2.39
C LEU A 115 -10.06 10.54 0.89
N GLY A 116 -9.15 9.80 0.24
CA GLY A 116 -8.88 9.93 -1.18
C GLY A 116 -7.77 9.02 -1.67
N PHE A 117 -7.52 9.08 -2.98
CA PHE A 117 -6.47 8.33 -3.66
C PHE A 117 -5.58 9.29 -4.46
N ILE A 118 -4.28 9.11 -4.33
CA ILE A 118 -3.26 9.60 -5.24
C ILE A 118 -2.83 8.37 -6.04
N TYR A 119 -3.33 8.26 -7.28
CA TYR A 119 -3.01 7.14 -8.17
C TYR A 119 -1.93 7.54 -9.17
N ILE A 120 -0.80 6.85 -9.14
CA ILE A 120 0.37 7.19 -9.96
C ILE A 120 0.45 6.23 -11.14
N ILE A 121 0.42 6.79 -12.34
CA ILE A 121 0.53 6.07 -13.60
C ILE A 121 1.88 6.42 -14.24
N ARG A 122 2.51 5.43 -14.84
CA ARG A 122 3.73 5.58 -15.64
C ARG A 122 3.59 4.76 -16.91
N ASP A 123 4.23 5.20 -17.99
CA ASP A 123 4.30 4.43 -19.22
C ASP A 123 4.79 2.99 -18.94
N PRO A 124 4.05 1.94 -19.34
CA PRO A 124 4.41 0.56 -19.04
C PRO A 124 5.78 0.17 -19.64
N ARG A 125 6.23 0.82 -20.72
CA ARG A 125 7.56 0.58 -21.31
C ARG A 125 8.66 1.06 -20.37
N ASP A 126 8.49 2.24 -19.77
CA ASP A 126 9.42 2.77 -18.77
C ASP A 126 9.37 1.99 -17.46
N VAL A 127 8.18 1.50 -17.09
CA VAL A 127 7.99 0.60 -15.95
C VAL A 127 8.80 -0.67 -16.17
N ALA A 128 8.71 -1.30 -17.34
CA ALA A 128 9.43 -2.55 -17.65
C ALA A 128 10.95 -2.38 -17.48
N VAL A 129 11.53 -1.32 -18.04
CA VAL A 129 12.96 -1.00 -17.89
C VAL A 129 13.32 -0.78 -16.41
N SER A 130 12.55 0.04 -15.70
CA SER A 130 12.79 0.31 -14.28
C SER A 130 12.63 -0.92 -13.39
N TYR A 131 11.73 -1.84 -13.76
CA TYR A 131 11.51 -3.08 -13.03
C TYR A 131 12.67 -4.03 -13.26
N ALA A 132 13.07 -4.27 -14.51
CA ALA A 132 14.22 -5.12 -14.86
C ALA A 132 15.48 -4.76 -14.07
N HIS A 133 15.85 -3.48 -14.05
CA HIS A 133 16.98 -2.99 -13.27
C HIS A 133 16.82 -3.23 -11.76
N HIS A 134 15.63 -3.04 -11.21
CA HIS A 134 15.41 -3.22 -9.77
C HIS A 134 15.40 -4.68 -9.33
N SER A 135 14.83 -5.56 -10.13
CA SER A 135 14.68 -6.99 -9.81
C SER A 135 15.86 -7.84 -10.28
N GLN A 136 16.86 -7.25 -10.95
CA GLN A 136 18.00 -7.96 -11.53
C GLN A 136 17.57 -9.04 -12.54
N TYR A 137 16.49 -8.78 -13.29
CA TYR A 137 16.02 -9.62 -14.39
C TYR A 137 16.26 -8.92 -15.73
N THR A 138 16.27 -9.69 -16.81
CA THR A 138 16.30 -9.15 -18.17
C THR A 138 15.02 -8.40 -18.52
N LEU A 139 15.09 -7.51 -19.50
CA LEU A 139 13.92 -6.79 -19.99
C LEU A 139 12.85 -7.76 -20.53
N ASP A 140 13.27 -8.80 -21.25
CA ASP A 140 12.35 -9.80 -21.81
C ASP A 140 11.63 -10.61 -20.73
N GLU A 141 12.31 -11.02 -19.66
CA GLU A 141 11.69 -11.69 -18.51
C GLU A 141 10.63 -10.82 -17.83
N ILE A 142 10.91 -9.52 -17.68
CA ILE A 142 9.96 -8.57 -17.10
C ILE A 142 8.79 -8.29 -18.04
N ILE A 143 9.04 -8.10 -19.33
CA ILE A 143 7.95 -7.94 -20.32
C ILE A 143 7.06 -9.18 -20.29
N LEU A 144 7.66 -10.37 -20.25
CA LEU A 144 6.91 -11.62 -20.14
C LEU A 144 6.14 -11.69 -18.81
N HIS A 145 6.72 -11.27 -17.69
CA HIS A 145 6.05 -11.24 -16.40
C HIS A 145 4.87 -10.25 -16.37
N MET A 146 5.05 -9.06 -16.94
CA MET A 146 4.02 -8.01 -17.00
C MET A 146 2.89 -8.35 -17.98
N THR A 147 3.15 -9.17 -18.99
CA THR A 147 2.16 -9.56 -20.01
C THR A 147 1.60 -10.97 -19.84
N LYS A 148 2.24 -11.85 -19.05
CA LYS A 148 1.69 -13.17 -18.70
C LYS A 148 0.46 -12.99 -17.84
N ASN A 149 -0.69 -13.14 -18.50
CA ASN A 149 -2.03 -13.46 -18.01
C ASN A 149 -2.34 -13.08 -16.55
N THR A 150 -3.18 -12.05 -16.45
CA THR A 150 -4.37 -12.12 -15.58
C THR A 150 -5.24 -13.31 -15.94
#